data_AF-A0A2E2XD10-F1
#
_entry.id   AF-A0A2E2XD10-F1
#
_cell.length_a   1.000
_cell.length_b   1.000
_cell.length_c   1.000
_cell.angle_alpha   90.00
_cell.angle_beta   90.00
_cell.angle_gamma   90.00
#
_symmetry.space_group_name_H-M   'P 1'
#
loop_
_entity.id
_entity.type
_entity.pdbx_description
1 polymer ?
#
loop_
_entity_poly.entity_id
_entity_poly.type
_entity_poly.pdbx_seq_one_letter_code
_entity_poly.pdbx_strand_id
1 'polypeptide(L)'
;MLNILKGMLGTRTSSLLWLFGWGSPQWTQATKRGPGEFAGQHSLMIRLLMDRPDLSPIPEPPSSRDVYELLSTYDPTLTPREFPVLLGLQPGSKDRMLDDEATKTAVVNHYLLIIKQEMERLETPAKKREFVAYLRSIAEEEAESRGLDKKSFWKEGGWRSSIKK
;
A
#
# COMPACT_ATOMS: atom_id res chain seq x y z
N MET A 1 7.72 13.04 -21.45
CA MET A 1 8.52 13.36 -20.26
C MET A 1 8.00 12.65 -19.01
N LEU A 2 6.77 12.91 -18.57
CA LEU A 2 6.21 12.29 -17.35
C LEU A 2 6.11 10.76 -17.39
N ASN A 3 5.80 10.16 -18.55
CA ASN A 3 5.80 8.70 -18.69
C ASN A 3 7.21 8.09 -18.62
N ILE A 4 8.23 8.84 -19.06
CA ILE A 4 9.64 8.43 -18.96
C ILE A 4 10.05 8.47 -17.49
N LEU A 5 9.79 9.60 -16.81
CA LEU A 5 10.04 9.74 -15.37
C LEU A 5 9.35 8.62 -14.57
N LYS A 6 8.09 8.31 -14.88
CA LYS A 6 7.36 7.20 -14.25
C LYS A 6 8.09 5.86 -14.39
N GLY A 7 8.60 5.55 -15.58
CA GLY A 7 9.38 4.34 -15.82
C GLY A 7 10.70 4.33 -15.05
N MET A 8 11.42 5.46 -15.04
CA MET A 8 12.69 5.61 -14.31
C MET A 8 12.53 5.42 -12.80
N LEU A 9 11.46 5.96 -12.22
CA LEU A 9 11.18 5.84 -10.79
C LEU A 9 10.52 4.51 -10.41
N GLY A 10 10.23 3.62 -11.36
CA GLY A 10 9.57 2.33 -11.10
C GLY A 10 8.20 2.48 -10.40
N THR A 11 7.55 3.64 -10.51
CA THR A 11 6.44 4.01 -9.62
C THR A 11 5.09 4.08 -10.32
N ARG A 12 4.02 4.15 -9.52
CA ARG A 12 2.66 4.27 -10.02
C ARG A 12 2.30 5.72 -10.30
N THR A 13 1.33 5.92 -11.19
CA THR A 13 0.79 7.26 -11.47
C THR A 13 0.29 7.95 -10.21
N SER A 14 -0.36 7.22 -9.29
CA SER A 14 -0.82 7.75 -8.00
C SER A 14 0.30 8.35 -7.14
N SER A 15 1.50 7.77 -7.18
CA SER A 15 2.64 8.29 -6.42
C SER A 15 3.19 9.56 -7.03
N LEU A 16 3.15 9.67 -8.36
CA LEU A 16 3.48 10.92 -9.06
C LEU A 16 2.42 12.00 -8.86
N LEU A 17 1.15 11.63 -8.81
CA LEU A 17 0.07 12.56 -8.44
C LEU A 17 0.33 13.17 -7.06
N TRP A 18 0.70 12.35 -6.08
CA TRP A 18 1.08 12.81 -4.75
C TRP A 18 2.31 13.73 -4.80
N LEU A 19 3.38 13.30 -5.48
CA LEU A 19 4.64 14.05 -5.60
C LEU A 19 4.43 15.44 -6.21
N PHE A 20 3.61 15.53 -7.25
CA PHE A 20 3.35 16.80 -7.96
C PHE A 20 2.15 17.58 -7.42
N GLY A 21 1.45 17.07 -6.40
CA GLY A 21 0.23 17.70 -5.87
C GLY A 21 -0.88 17.81 -6.93
N TRP A 22 -0.96 16.86 -7.84
CA TRP A 22 -1.92 16.85 -8.95
C TRP A 22 -3.07 15.88 -8.69
N GLY A 23 -4.25 16.21 -9.20
CA GLY A 23 -5.33 15.25 -9.42
C GLY A 23 -5.20 14.56 -10.78
N SER A 24 -6.01 13.50 -10.98
CA SER A 24 -6.05 12.74 -12.24
C SER A 24 -6.32 13.59 -13.50
N PRO A 25 -7.21 14.61 -13.48
CA PRO A 25 -7.42 15.47 -14.63
C PRO A 25 -6.17 16.29 -14.97
N GLN A 26 -5.50 16.87 -13.96
CA GLN A 26 -4.25 17.60 -14.18
C GLN A 26 -3.16 16.70 -14.78
N TRP A 27 -3.03 15.46 -14.29
CA TRP A 27 -2.09 14.49 -14.87
C TRP A 27 -2.37 14.20 -16.33
N THR A 28 -3.63 13.97 -16.69
CA THR A 28 -4.02 13.67 -18.07
C THR A 28 -3.71 14.82 -19.03
N GLN A 29 -3.82 16.06 -18.57
CA GLN A 29 -3.40 17.23 -19.34
C GLN A 29 -1.87 17.35 -19.37
N ALA A 30 -1.22 17.15 -18.23
CA ALA A 30 0.22 17.25 -18.04
C ALA A 30 0.99 16.25 -18.92
N THR A 31 0.49 15.02 -19.13
CA THR A 31 1.16 14.03 -19.99
C THR A 31 1.19 14.42 -21.46
N LYS A 32 0.31 15.33 -21.89
CA LYS A 32 0.26 15.86 -23.26
C LYS A 32 1.21 17.04 -23.46
N ARG A 33 1.78 17.58 -22.38
CA ARG A 33 2.61 18.78 -22.42
C ARG A 33 4.02 18.48 -22.92
N GLY A 34 4.53 19.41 -23.73
CA GLY A 34 5.91 19.44 -24.20
C GLY A 34 6.90 20.01 -23.17
N PRO A 35 8.21 19.93 -23.45
CA PRO A 35 9.22 20.66 -22.68
C PRO A 35 8.92 22.17 -22.65
N GLY A 36 8.96 22.79 -21.47
CA GLY A 36 8.69 24.23 -21.30
C GLY A 36 7.23 24.61 -21.03
N GLU A 37 6.29 23.68 -21.14
CA GLU A 37 4.85 23.93 -20.89
C GLU A 37 4.43 23.66 -19.43
N PHE A 38 5.37 23.18 -18.60
CA PHE A 38 5.18 23.04 -17.17
C PHE A 38 5.60 24.31 -16.45
N ALA A 39 4.85 24.68 -15.40
CA ALA A 39 5.29 25.75 -14.49
C ALA A 39 6.70 25.45 -13.96
N GLY A 40 7.50 26.50 -13.72
CA GLY A 40 8.93 26.40 -13.44
C GLY A 40 9.27 25.37 -12.36
N GLN A 41 8.53 25.35 -11.25
CA GLN A 41 8.74 24.40 -10.15
C GLN A 41 8.58 22.93 -10.57
N HIS A 42 7.60 22.62 -11.44
CA HIS A 42 7.40 21.26 -11.94
C HIS A 42 8.49 20.91 -12.95
N SER A 43 8.85 21.85 -13.84
CA SER A 43 9.95 21.66 -14.80
C SER A 43 11.26 21.32 -14.09
N LEU A 44 11.61 22.05 -13.03
CA LEU A 44 12.81 21.83 -12.24
C LEU A 44 12.78 20.47 -11.53
N MET A 45 11.67 20.13 -10.86
CA MET A 45 11.54 18.84 -10.17
C MET A 45 11.57 17.64 -11.13
N ILE A 46 10.90 17.74 -12.28
CA ILE A 46 10.93 16.69 -13.31
C ILE A 46 12.36 16.49 -13.81
N ARG A 47 13.09 17.58 -14.13
CA ARG A 47 14.48 17.49 -14.58
C ARG A 47 15.40 16.90 -13.50
N LEU A 48 15.26 17.36 -12.25
CA LEU A 48 16.03 16.83 -11.13
C LEU A 48 15.84 15.32 -10.98
N LEU A 49 14.60 14.82 -11.00
CA LEU A 49 14.34 13.40 -10.80
C LEU A 49 14.62 12.54 -12.05
N MET A 50 14.66 13.15 -13.24
CA MET A 50 15.18 12.47 -14.43
C MET A 50 16.70 12.33 -14.41
N ASP A 51 17.43 13.31 -13.84
CA ASP A 51 18.89 13.26 -13.69
C ASP A 51 19.33 12.40 -12.49
N ARG A 52 18.59 12.53 -11.38
CA ARG A 52 18.85 11.91 -10.08
C ARG A 52 17.62 11.18 -9.57
N PRO A 53 17.23 10.04 -10.18
CA PRO A 53 16.08 9.26 -9.76
C PRO A 53 16.21 8.72 -8.32
N ASP A 54 17.45 8.56 -7.84
CA ASP A 54 17.78 8.17 -6.47
C ASP A 54 17.33 9.20 -5.41
N LEU A 55 17.09 10.45 -5.80
CA LEU A 55 16.56 11.49 -4.92
C LEU A 55 15.03 11.50 -4.86
N SER A 56 14.36 10.51 -5.43
CA SER A 56 12.91 10.39 -5.37
C SER A 56 12.43 10.36 -3.91
N PRO A 57 11.55 11.28 -3.50
CA PRO A 57 10.98 11.26 -2.15
C PRO A 57 9.83 10.25 -2.04
N ILE A 58 9.48 9.55 -3.12
CA ILE A 58 8.46 8.51 -3.11
C ILE A 58 9.06 7.29 -2.41
N PRO A 59 8.51 6.85 -1.27
CA PRO A 59 9.05 5.70 -0.57
C PRO A 59 8.91 4.44 -1.40
N GLU A 60 9.94 3.60 -1.37
CA GLU A 60 9.87 2.26 -1.94
C GLU A 60 8.95 1.39 -1.06
N PRO A 61 7.94 0.73 -1.66
CA PRO A 61 7.09 -0.17 -0.89
C PRO A 61 7.90 -1.37 -0.43
N PRO A 62 7.70 -1.86 0.81
CA PRO A 62 8.40 -3.05 1.26
C PRO A 62 7.88 -4.32 0.58
N SER A 63 8.70 -5.38 0.62
CA SER A 63 8.24 -6.72 0.29
C SER A 63 7.03 -7.07 1.16
N SER A 64 5.99 -7.59 0.52
CA SER A 64 4.78 -7.99 1.22
C SER A 64 4.99 -9.29 1.98
N ARG A 65 5.88 -10.15 1.48
CA ARG A 65 6.34 -11.34 2.18
C ARG A 65 7.09 -10.97 3.46
N ASP A 66 8.02 -10.02 3.40
CA ASP A 66 8.75 -9.56 4.59
C ASP A 66 7.79 -9.03 5.66
N VAL A 67 6.80 -8.22 5.26
CA VAL A 67 5.80 -7.70 6.19
C VAL A 67 4.95 -8.82 6.78
N TYR A 68 4.52 -9.79 5.97
CA TYR A 68 3.80 -10.97 6.47
C TYR A 68 4.62 -11.75 7.50
N GLU A 69 5.87 -12.10 7.18
CA GLU A 69 6.76 -12.86 8.07
C GLU A 69 7.03 -12.11 9.38
N LEU A 70 7.20 -10.79 9.29
CA LEU A 70 7.36 -9.91 10.45
C LEU A 70 6.11 -9.93 11.34
N LEU A 71 4.91 -9.82 10.78
CA LEU A 71 3.66 -9.88 11.55
C LEU A 71 3.45 -11.26 12.17
N SER A 72 3.64 -12.34 11.39
CA SER A 72 3.48 -13.72 11.87
C SER A 72 4.46 -14.10 12.97
N THR A 73 5.61 -13.44 13.07
CA THR A 73 6.55 -13.61 14.20
C THR A 73 5.92 -13.18 15.54
N TYR A 74 5.12 -12.11 15.53
CA TYR A 74 4.46 -11.59 16.73
C TYR A 74 3.03 -12.10 16.92
N ASP A 75 2.47 -12.70 15.87
CA ASP A 75 1.18 -13.37 15.89
C ASP A 75 1.23 -14.68 15.08
N PRO A 76 1.65 -15.79 15.73
CA PRO A 76 1.79 -17.08 15.05
C PRO A 76 0.47 -17.66 14.51
N THR A 77 -0.68 -17.08 14.89
CA THR A 77 -1.98 -17.51 14.39
C THR A 77 -2.32 -16.88 13.05
N LEU A 78 -1.62 -15.81 12.65
CA LEU A 78 -1.85 -15.12 11.38
C LEU A 78 -1.49 -16.03 10.21
N THR A 79 -2.51 -16.45 9.46
CA THR A 79 -2.30 -17.34 8.32
C THR A 79 -2.03 -16.58 7.01
N PRO A 80 -1.42 -17.22 5.99
CA PRO A 80 -1.26 -16.62 4.66
C PRO A 80 -2.59 -16.16 4.02
N ARG A 81 -3.71 -16.76 4.42
CA ARG A 81 -5.05 -16.41 3.93
C ARG A 81 -5.63 -15.18 4.63
N GLU A 82 -5.26 -14.95 5.88
CA GLU A 82 -5.71 -13.82 6.69
C GLU A 82 -4.89 -12.56 6.43
N PHE A 83 -3.64 -12.70 6.00
CA PHE A 83 -2.79 -11.55 5.70
C PHE A 83 -3.40 -10.57 4.66
N PRO A 84 -3.93 -11.03 3.51
CA PRO A 84 -4.67 -10.13 2.62
C PRO A 84 -5.90 -9.49 3.29
N VAL A 85 -6.56 -10.20 4.20
CA VAL A 85 -7.77 -9.71 4.88
C VAL A 85 -7.45 -8.51 5.77
N LEU A 86 -6.33 -8.54 6.50
CA LEU A 86 -5.81 -7.38 7.26
C LEU A 86 -5.64 -6.13 6.39
N LEU A 87 -5.40 -6.30 5.09
CA LEU A 87 -5.13 -5.23 4.13
C LEU A 87 -6.36 -4.81 3.33
N GLY A 88 -7.57 -5.21 3.75
CA GLY A 88 -8.79 -4.86 3.01
C GLY A 88 -9.08 -5.76 1.80
N LEU A 89 -8.34 -6.88 1.64
CA LEU A 89 -8.44 -7.76 0.46
C LEU A 89 -9.14 -9.08 0.78
N GLN A 90 -9.50 -9.80 -0.28
CA GLN A 90 -10.09 -11.14 -0.15
C GLN A 90 -8.99 -12.17 0.14
N PRO A 91 -9.27 -13.24 0.92
CA PRO A 91 -8.29 -14.29 1.23
C PRO A 91 -7.71 -14.97 -0.01
N GLY A 92 -8.48 -15.05 -1.10
CA GLY A 92 -8.02 -15.56 -2.39
C GLY A 92 -6.88 -14.74 -3.01
N SER A 93 -6.57 -13.56 -2.48
CA SER A 93 -5.44 -12.73 -2.92
C SER A 93 -4.09 -13.17 -2.34
N LYS A 94 -4.04 -14.24 -1.53
CA LYS A 94 -2.82 -14.70 -0.84
C LYS A 94 -1.61 -14.83 -1.77
N ASP A 95 -1.78 -15.47 -2.92
CA ASP A 95 -0.66 -15.81 -3.79
C ASP A 95 -0.11 -14.54 -4.44
N ARG A 96 -1.01 -13.63 -4.87
CA ARG A 96 -0.65 -12.29 -5.35
C ARG A 96 -0.01 -11.42 -4.25
N MET A 97 -0.42 -11.59 -2.99
CA MET A 97 0.12 -10.79 -1.88
C MET A 97 1.49 -11.29 -1.44
N LEU A 98 1.78 -12.58 -1.55
CA LEU A 98 3.05 -13.19 -1.14
C LEU A 98 4.04 -13.37 -2.31
N ASP A 99 3.63 -12.98 -3.51
CA ASP A 99 4.48 -12.81 -4.67
C ASP A 99 5.02 -11.37 -4.69
N ASP A 100 6.33 -11.20 -4.56
CA ASP A 100 6.95 -9.87 -4.51
C ASP A 100 7.00 -9.20 -5.88
N GLU A 101 6.98 -9.96 -6.97
CA GLU A 101 6.89 -9.44 -8.35
C GLU A 101 5.46 -8.99 -8.69
N ALA A 102 4.47 -9.49 -7.96
CA ALA A 102 3.09 -9.14 -8.20
C ALA A 102 2.83 -7.66 -7.92
N THR A 103 2.21 -7.01 -8.90
CA THR A 103 1.84 -5.60 -8.84
C THR A 103 0.67 -5.35 -7.88
N LYS A 104 0.91 -4.57 -6.81
CA LYS A 104 -0.05 -4.29 -5.70
C LYS A 104 -0.53 -2.85 -5.70
N THR A 105 -1.81 -2.60 -5.36
CA THR A 105 -2.39 -1.25 -5.41
C THR A 105 -1.59 -0.24 -4.57
N ALA A 106 -1.64 1.05 -4.93
CA ALA A 106 -0.92 2.07 -4.18
C ALA A 106 -1.36 2.15 -2.71
N VAL A 107 -2.65 1.93 -2.45
CA VAL A 107 -3.20 1.87 -1.08
C VAL A 107 -2.59 0.72 -0.30
N VAL A 108 -2.54 -0.49 -0.88
CA VAL A 108 -1.90 -1.65 -0.23
C VAL A 108 -0.42 -1.38 0.03
N ASN A 109 0.30 -0.82 -0.95
CA ASN A 109 1.71 -0.46 -0.79
C ASN A 109 1.94 0.54 0.34
N HIS A 110 1.11 1.58 0.44
CA HIS A 110 1.18 2.54 1.54
C HIS A 110 0.85 1.88 2.89
N TYR A 111 -0.12 0.96 2.91
CA TYR A 111 -0.49 0.28 4.14
C TYR A 111 0.66 -0.60 4.65
N LEU A 112 1.30 -1.35 3.76
CA LEU A 112 2.49 -2.15 4.07
C LEU A 112 3.66 -1.30 4.55
N LEU A 113 3.87 -0.13 3.94
CA LEU A 113 4.90 0.82 4.35
C LEU A 113 4.66 1.30 5.79
N ILE A 114 3.43 1.71 6.11
CA ILE A 114 3.04 2.14 7.47
C ILE A 114 3.29 1.01 8.47
N ILE A 115 2.85 -0.21 8.15
CA ILE A 115 3.03 -1.38 9.01
C ILE A 115 4.52 -1.64 9.26
N LYS A 116 5.35 -1.66 8.21
CA LYS A 116 6.79 -1.92 8.35
C LYS A 116 7.47 -0.86 9.20
N GLN A 117 7.23 0.42 8.89
CA GLN A 117 7.83 1.54 9.62
C GLN A 117 7.43 1.53 11.09
N GLU A 118 6.18 1.24 11.39
CA GLU A 118 5.71 1.14 12.77
C GLU A 118 6.36 -0.05 13.49
N MET A 119 6.41 -1.22 12.86
CA MET A 119 7.07 -2.40 13.43
C MET A 119 8.58 -2.23 13.65
N GLU A 120 9.24 -1.40 12.85
CA GLU A 120 10.65 -1.02 13.02
C GLU A 120 10.83 0.04 14.13
N ARG A 121 9.87 0.97 14.27
CA ARG A 121 9.86 2.01 15.30
C ARG A 121 9.61 1.45 16.70
N LEU A 122 8.80 0.40 16.83
CA LEU A 122 8.48 -0.21 18.11
C LEU A 122 9.67 -1.01 18.66
N GLU A 123 10.18 -0.61 19.82
CA GLU A 123 11.43 -1.17 20.37
C GLU A 123 11.26 -2.53 21.05
N THR A 124 10.08 -2.84 21.60
CA THR A 124 9.86 -4.04 22.42
C THR A 124 8.97 -5.07 21.75
N PRO A 125 9.21 -6.38 21.97
CA PRO A 125 8.32 -7.43 21.48
C PRO A 125 6.86 -7.29 21.96
N ALA A 126 6.65 -6.79 23.17
CA ALA A 126 5.30 -6.57 23.72
C ALA A 126 4.53 -5.53 22.90
N LYS A 127 5.14 -4.36 22.64
CA LYS A 127 4.54 -3.31 21.81
C LYS A 127 4.26 -3.78 20.39
N LYS A 128 5.15 -4.58 19.81
CA LYS A 128 4.93 -5.18 18.48
C LYS A 128 3.71 -6.11 18.48
N ARG A 129 3.56 -6.98 19.49
CA ARG A 129 2.35 -7.82 19.64
C ARG A 129 1.08 -6.99 19.80
N GLU A 130 1.13 -5.93 20.61
CA GLU A 130 0.00 -5.00 20.76
C GLU A 130 -0.37 -4.34 19.43
N PHE A 131 0.61 -3.95 18.62
CA PHE A 131 0.35 -3.38 17.30
C PHE A 131 -0.26 -4.40 16.33
N VAL A 132 0.20 -5.65 16.32
CA VAL A 132 -0.46 -6.69 15.50
C VAL A 132 -1.90 -6.94 15.95
N ALA A 133 -2.16 -6.97 17.26
CA ALA A 133 -3.52 -7.07 17.80
C ALA A 133 -4.38 -5.87 17.41
N TYR A 134 -3.81 -4.66 17.40
CA TYR A 134 -4.48 -3.44 16.94
C TYR A 134 -4.83 -3.49 15.44
N LEU A 135 -3.94 -3.99 14.57
CA LEU A 135 -4.26 -4.17 13.15
C LEU A 135 -5.45 -5.11 12.95
N ARG A 136 -5.56 -6.17 13.76
CA ARG A 136 -6.73 -7.06 13.78
C ARG A 136 -7.99 -6.34 14.26
N SER A 137 -7.89 -5.54 15.32
CA SER A 137 -9.06 -4.82 15.84
C SER A 137 -9.61 -3.82 14.82
N ILE A 138 -8.76 -3.10 14.08
CA ILE A 138 -9.20 -2.23 12.98
C ILE A 138 -9.99 -3.03 11.94
N ALA A 139 -9.49 -4.20 11.54
CA ALA A 139 -10.18 -5.02 10.55
C ALA A 139 -11.53 -5.53 11.08
N GLU A 140 -11.61 -5.89 12.36
CA GLU A 140 -12.85 -6.34 13.01
C GLU A 140 -13.87 -5.21 13.22
N GLU A 141 -13.42 -4.02 13.58
CA GLU A 141 -14.25 -2.81 13.71
C GLU A 141 -14.87 -2.43 12.35
N GLU A 142 -14.08 -2.46 11.28
CA GLU A 142 -14.57 -2.19 9.92
C GLU A 142 -15.45 -3.33 9.40
N ALA A 143 -15.22 -4.58 9.81
CA ALA A 143 -16.11 -5.69 9.48
C ALA A 143 -17.48 -5.52 10.18
N GLU A 144 -17.48 -5.15 11.45
CA GLU A 144 -18.68 -4.89 12.25
C GLU A 144 -19.48 -3.70 11.69
N SER A 145 -18.81 -2.61 11.28
CA SER A 145 -19.45 -1.45 10.64
C SER A 145 -20.17 -1.82 9.33
N ARG A 146 -19.72 -2.89 8.66
CA ARG A 146 -20.31 -3.46 7.45
C ARG A 146 -21.36 -4.53 7.73
N GLY A 147 -21.68 -4.81 8.99
CA GLY A 147 -22.64 -5.84 9.40
C GLY A 147 -22.11 -7.27 9.25
N LEU A 148 -20.79 -7.47 9.25
CA LEU A 148 -20.17 -8.80 9.20
C LEU A 148 -19.95 -9.33 10.63
N ASP A 149 -20.18 -10.63 10.83
CA ASP A 149 -19.84 -11.28 12.10
C ASP A 149 -18.33 -11.52 12.20
N LYS A 150 -17.74 -11.21 13.36
CA LYS A 150 -16.29 -11.31 13.59
C LYS A 150 -15.76 -12.73 13.42
N LYS A 151 -16.53 -13.75 13.84
CA LYS A 151 -16.09 -15.15 13.75
C LYS A 151 -16.14 -15.65 12.32
N SER A 152 -17.17 -15.29 11.55
CA SER A 152 -17.26 -15.66 10.14
C SER A 152 -16.33 -14.83 9.26
N PHE A 153 -16.01 -13.58 9.61
CA PHE A 153 -15.16 -12.69 8.83
C PHE A 153 -13.78 -13.31 8.51
N TRP A 154 -13.08 -13.78 9.54
CA TRP A 154 -11.76 -14.40 9.37
C TRP A 154 -11.84 -15.80 8.74
N LYS A 155 -12.90 -16.57 9.01
CA LYS A 155 -13.05 -17.97 8.60
C LYS A 155 -13.64 -18.16 7.20
N GLU A 156 -14.70 -17.43 6.87
CA GLU A 156 -15.51 -17.58 5.65
C GLU A 156 -15.04 -16.67 4.51
N GLY A 157 -14.20 -15.69 4.83
CA GLY A 157 -13.25 -15.17 3.85
C GLY A 157 -13.43 -13.72 3.45
N GLY A 158 -13.45 -12.82 4.45
CA GLY A 158 -13.14 -11.42 4.28
C GLY A 158 -14.31 -10.52 3.87
N TRP A 159 -14.00 -9.43 3.17
CA TRP A 159 -14.84 -8.23 3.04
C TRP A 159 -16.11 -8.34 2.18
N ARG A 160 -16.53 -9.55 1.79
CA ARG A 160 -17.77 -9.76 1.03
C ARG A 160 -18.90 -10.01 2.00
N SER A 161 -19.88 -9.12 2.02
CA SER A 161 -21.12 -9.37 2.75
C SER A 161 -21.88 -10.52 2.08
N SER A 162 -22.19 -11.57 2.83
CA SER A 162 -23.39 -12.35 2.52
C SER A 162 -24.62 -11.51 2.90
N ILE A 163 -24.90 -10.43 2.16
CA ILE A 163 -26.26 -9.91 2.11
C ILE A 163 -27.04 -10.95 1.32
N LYS A 164 -27.57 -11.97 2.02
CA LYS A 164 -28.73 -12.68 1.52
C LYS A 164 -29.85 -11.64 1.49
N LYS A 165 -30.19 -11.19 0.28
CA LYS A 165 -31.49 -10.56 0.04
C LYS A 165 -32.61 -11.53 0.42
#